data_AF-R2SMI6-F1
#
_entry.id   AF-R2SMI6-F1
#
_cell.length_a   1.000
_cell.length_b   1.000
_cell.length_c   1.000
_cell.angle_alpha   90.00
_cell.angle_beta   90.00
_cell.angle_gamma   90.00
#
_symmetry.space_group_name_H-M   'P 1'
#
loop_
_entity.id
_entity.type
_entity.pdbx_description
1 polymer ?
#
loop_
_entity_poly.entity_id
_entity_poly.type
_entity_poly.pdbx_seq_one_letter_code
_entity_poly.pdbx_strand_id
1 'polypeptide(L)'
;MDYSDWIDMKVTGNHWALKGKKTVKAIYITEFNVSEVEELTQAFTRFDVSGTTLLTGFMSFQNFPVWMININPRSKQKKFIFEHSIQNYLEVVV
;
A
#
# COMPACT_ATOMS: atom_id res chain seq x y z
N MET A 1 1.52 11.35 -16.31
CA MET A 1 2.78 10.92 -15.69
C MET A 1 2.57 9.48 -15.28
N ASP A 2 3.46 8.59 -15.70
CA ASP A 2 3.34 7.14 -15.57
C ASP A 2 4.28 6.65 -14.46
N TYR A 3 3.79 6.82 -13.23
CA TYR A 3 4.20 6.21 -11.97
C TYR A 3 3.04 6.55 -11.01
N SER A 4 2.00 5.73 -10.93
CA SER A 4 0.92 5.95 -9.94
C SER A 4 1.58 6.07 -8.55
N ASP A 5 1.49 7.25 -7.95
CA ASP A 5 2.58 7.93 -7.23
C ASP A 5 3.06 7.21 -5.96
N TRP A 6 4.03 6.31 -6.13
CA TRP A 6 4.74 5.74 -4.99
C TRP A 6 5.57 6.81 -4.29
N ILE A 7 5.16 7.18 -3.09
CA ILE A 7 5.85 8.11 -2.22
C ILE A 7 6.96 7.36 -1.48
N ASP A 8 8.19 7.85 -1.59
CA ASP A 8 9.30 7.35 -0.80
C ASP A 8 9.14 7.82 0.66
N MET A 9 9.22 6.85 1.57
CA MET A 9 8.97 7.05 2.99
C MET A 9 10.14 6.53 3.81
N LYS A 10 10.54 7.31 4.81
CA LYS A 10 11.48 6.90 5.85
C LYS A 10 10.68 6.34 7.03
N VAL A 11 11.11 5.19 7.54
CA VAL A 11 10.48 4.58 8.73
C VAL A 11 11.02 5.29 9.97
N THR A 12 10.13 5.90 10.75
CA THR A 12 10.47 6.66 11.96
C THR A 12 9.88 6.07 13.23
N GLY A 13 8.84 5.25 13.11
CA GLY A 13 8.22 4.53 14.22
C GLY A 13 8.48 3.02 14.19
N ASN A 14 8.08 2.35 15.28
CA ASN A 14 8.19 0.91 15.44
C ASN A 14 6.90 0.19 15.04
N HIS A 15 6.56 0.21 13.75
CA HIS A 15 5.51 -0.68 13.24
C HIS A 15 6.08 -2.10 13.07
N TRP A 16 5.41 -3.13 13.60
CA TRP A 16 5.93 -4.51 13.62
C TRP A 16 6.28 -5.02 12.22
N ALA A 17 5.45 -4.71 11.22
CA ALA A 17 5.69 -5.09 9.81
C ALA A 17 6.83 -4.30 9.13
N LEU A 18 7.30 -3.20 9.74
CA LEU A 18 8.37 -2.33 9.25
C LEU A 18 9.69 -2.51 10.02
N LYS A 19 9.74 -3.40 11.02
CA LYS A 19 10.92 -3.62 11.85
C LYS A 19 12.15 -3.96 11.00
N GLY A 20 13.25 -3.23 11.25
CA GLY A 20 14.52 -3.42 10.54
C GLY A 20 14.57 -2.82 9.14
N LYS A 21 13.57 -2.02 8.74
CA LYS A 21 13.51 -1.37 7.42
C LYS A 21 13.78 0.12 7.54
N LYS A 22 14.69 0.62 6.70
CA LYS A 22 15.08 2.04 6.69
C LYS A 22 14.23 2.88 5.74
N THR A 23 13.78 2.29 4.64
CA THR A 23 13.06 2.96 3.56
C THR A 23 11.98 2.05 3.01
N VAL A 24 10.80 2.60 2.75
CA VAL A 24 9.68 1.93 2.10
C VAL A 24 9.09 2.84 1.02
N LYS A 25 8.29 2.27 0.13
CA LYS A 25 7.45 3.06 -0.79
C LYS A 25 6.00 2.87 -0.36
N ALA A 26 5.17 3.90 -0.44
CA ALA A 26 3.75 3.80 -0.16
C ALA A 26 2.92 4.48 -1.27
N ILE A 27 1.73 3.95 -1.54
CA ILE A 27 0.74 4.59 -2.41
C ILE A 27 -0.61 4.59 -1.70
N TYR A 28 -1.36 5.69 -1.85
CA TYR A 28 -2.69 5.82 -1.26
C TYR A 28 -3.75 5.32 -2.26
N ILE A 29 -4.46 4.28 -1.88
CA ILE A 29 -5.48 3.64 -2.72
C ILE A 29 -6.86 4.14 -2.29
N THR A 30 -7.63 4.55 -3.29
CA THR A 30 -9.02 5.02 -3.19
C THR A 30 -9.85 4.29 -4.23
N GLU A 31 -11.17 4.46 -4.19
CA GLU A 31 -12.09 3.90 -5.20
C GLU A 31 -11.78 4.39 -6.62
N PHE A 32 -11.11 5.54 -6.77
CA PHE A 32 -10.82 6.14 -8.07
C PHE A 32 -9.58 5.55 -8.76
N ASN A 33 -8.60 5.04 -8.01
CA ASN A 33 -7.34 4.54 -8.56
C ASN A 33 -7.11 3.03 -8.36
N VAL A 34 -8.02 2.35 -7.65
CA VAL A 34 -7.88 0.93 -7.31
C VAL A 34 -7.64 0.03 -8.53
N SER A 35 -8.36 0.24 -9.63
CA SER A 35 -8.24 -0.61 -10.82
C SER A 35 -6.87 -0.49 -11.47
N GLU A 36 -6.33 0.73 -11.57
CA GLU A 36 -5.00 0.96 -12.13
C GLU A 36 -3.90 0.33 -11.23
N VAL A 37 -4.03 0.52 -9.92
CA VAL A 37 -3.06 -0.02 -8.96
C VAL A 37 -3.09 -1.56 -8.93
N GLU A 38 -4.27 -2.18 -9.08
CA GLU A 38 -4.43 -3.63 -9.21
C GLU A 38 -3.68 -4.15 -10.44
N GLU A 39 -3.93 -3.58 -11.62
CA GLU A 39 -3.29 -3.99 -12.87
C GLU A 39 -1.77 -3.86 -12.82
N LEU A 40 -1.26 -2.77 -12.24
CA LEU A 40 0.17 -2.47 -12.16
C LEU A 40 0.91 -3.35 -11.16
N THR A 41 0.30 -3.62 -10.01
CA THR A 41 1.01 -4.27 -8.90
C THR A 41 0.72 -5.76 -8.77
N GLN A 42 -0.45 -6.20 -9.24
CA GLN A 42 -0.97 -7.55 -9.06
C GLN A 42 -0.91 -8.01 -7.59
N ALA A 43 -0.90 -7.06 -6.65
CA ALA A 43 -0.67 -7.31 -5.22
C ALA A 43 -1.93 -7.70 -4.47
N PHE A 44 -3.10 -7.45 -5.06
CA PHE A 44 -4.41 -7.75 -4.55
C PHE A 44 -5.37 -7.98 -5.72
N THR A 45 -6.56 -8.50 -5.44
CA THR A 45 -7.65 -8.61 -6.40
C THR A 45 -8.86 -7.83 -5.89
N ARG A 46 -9.52 -7.10 -6.79
CA ARG A 46 -10.73 -6.34 -6.51
C ARG A 46 -11.97 -7.21 -6.72
N PHE A 47 -12.92 -7.14 -5.79
CA PHE A 47 -14.24 -7.76 -5.89
C PHE A 47 -15.30 -6.69 -5.74
N ASP A 48 -16.11 -6.51 -6.79
CA ASP A 48 -17.26 -5.62 -6.74
C ASP A 48 -18.47 -6.41 -6.24
N VAL A 49 -18.88 -6.17 -4.99
CA VAL A 49 -20.08 -6.79 -4.42
C VAL A 49 -21.05 -5.69 -4.03
N SER A 50 -22.20 -5.62 -4.72
CA SER A 50 -23.35 -4.80 -4.36
C SER A 50 -23.03 -3.35 -3.92
N GLY A 51 -22.20 -2.64 -4.70
CA GLY A 51 -21.88 -1.23 -4.44
C GLY A 51 -20.77 -0.99 -3.41
N THR A 52 -20.05 -2.04 -2.98
CA THR A 52 -18.83 -1.92 -2.17
C THR A 52 -17.68 -2.64 -2.87
N THR A 53 -16.57 -1.93 -3.04
CA THR A 53 -15.35 -2.47 -3.61
C THR A 53 -14.54 -3.15 -2.50
N LEU A 54 -14.41 -4.47 -2.56
CA LEU A 54 -13.69 -5.28 -1.59
C LEU A 54 -12.32 -5.69 -2.14
N LEU A 55 -11.25 -5.39 -1.42
CA LEU A 55 -9.91 -5.85 -1.77
C LEU A 55 -9.62 -7.18 -1.08
N THR A 56 -9.26 -8.23 -1.84
CA THR A 56 -8.70 -9.45 -1.26
C THR A 56 -7.21 -9.53 -1.57
N GLY A 57 -6.39 -9.31 -0.54
CA GLY A 57 -4.95 -9.51 -0.54
C GLY A 57 -4.51 -10.08 0.81
N PHE A 58 -4.39 -11.40 0.88
CA PHE A 58 -3.93 -12.26 1.98
C PHE A 58 -4.52 -12.15 3.41
N MET A 59 -5.13 -11.08 3.91
CA MET A 59 -5.84 -11.10 5.21
C MET A 59 -6.86 -9.96 5.32
N SER A 60 -8.15 -10.28 5.44
CA SER A 60 -9.30 -9.40 5.72
C SER A 60 -9.72 -8.39 4.63
N PHE A 61 -11.03 -8.12 4.56
CA PHE A 61 -11.59 -7.05 3.76
C PHE A 61 -11.04 -5.70 4.25
N GLN A 62 -10.43 -4.94 3.35
CA GLN A 62 -9.98 -3.58 3.65
C GLN A 62 -11.00 -2.59 3.07
N ASN A 63 -11.53 -1.71 3.92
CA ASN A 63 -12.39 -0.62 3.47
C ASN A 63 -11.52 0.49 2.85
N PHE A 64 -12.00 1.14 1.80
CA PHE A 64 -11.34 2.35 1.31
C PHE A 64 -11.55 3.54 2.25
N PRO A 65 -10.60 4.49 2.30
CA PRO A 65 -9.28 4.47 1.64
C PRO A 65 -8.20 3.75 2.47
N VAL A 66 -7.12 3.32 1.81
CA VAL A 66 -6.04 2.55 2.45
C VAL A 66 -4.67 2.85 1.83
N TRP A 67 -3.61 2.81 2.62
CA TRP A 67 -2.23 2.86 2.13
C TRP A 67 -1.73 1.46 1.80
N MET A 68 -1.24 1.25 0.59
CA MET A 68 -0.44 0.09 0.25
C MET A 68 1.04 0.43 0.39
N ILE A 69 1.74 -0.28 1.27
CA ILE A 69 3.13 -0.02 1.63
C ILE A 69 3.99 -1.18 1.12
N ASN A 70 4.87 -0.90 0.17
CA ASN A 70 5.91 -1.82 -0.26
C ASN A 70 7.05 -1.82 0.75
N ILE A 71 7.07 -2.86 1.57
CA ILE A 71 8.05 -2.97 2.65
C ILE A 71 9.42 -3.40 2.11
N ASN A 72 9.59 -3.85 0.87
CA ASN A 72 10.90 -4.25 0.34
C ASN A 72 11.09 -3.75 -1.10
N PRO A 73 11.09 -2.43 -1.32
CA PRO A 73 11.01 -1.86 -2.66
C PRO A 73 12.20 -2.24 -3.55
N ARG A 74 13.34 -2.58 -2.96
CA ARG A 74 14.56 -3.01 -3.67
C ARG A 74 14.62 -4.51 -4.02
N SER A 75 13.73 -5.33 -3.47
CA SER A 75 13.66 -6.77 -3.75
C SER A 75 13.02 -7.06 -5.10
N LYS A 76 13.39 -8.18 -5.76
CA LYS A 76 12.66 -8.69 -6.93
C LYS A 76 11.25 -9.15 -6.54
N GLN A 77 11.15 -9.94 -5.48
CA GLN A 77 9.86 -10.32 -4.90
C GLN A 77 9.38 -9.20 -3.99
N LYS A 78 8.33 -8.49 -4.41
CA LYS A 78 7.72 -7.42 -3.62
C LYS A 78 6.86 -8.01 -2.49
N LYS A 79 6.77 -7.27 -1.39
CA LYS A 79 5.96 -7.56 -0.21
C LYS A 79 5.22 -6.29 0.16
N PHE A 80 3.92 -6.41 0.31
CA PHE A 80 3.03 -5.31 0.58
C PHE A 80 2.29 -5.53 1.89
N ILE A 81 1.96 -4.42 2.55
CA ILE A 81 1.00 -4.38 3.66
C ILE A 81 -0.01 -3.28 3.37
N PHE A 82 -1.22 -3.41 3.91
CA PHE A 82 -2.28 -2.42 3.79
C PHE A 82 -2.54 -1.82 5.17
N GLU A 83 -2.66 -0.49 5.25
CA GLU A 83 -2.92 0.21 6.51
C GLU A 83 -3.76 1.47 6.29
N HIS A 84 -4.74 1.73 7.16
CA HIS A 84 -5.65 2.87 6.99
C HIS A 84 -5.00 4.21 7.34
N SER A 85 -4.01 4.22 8.24
CA SER A 85 -3.31 5.45 8.65
C SER A 85 -1.81 5.23 8.83
N ILE A 86 -1.00 6.05 8.15
CA ILE A 86 0.47 6.01 8.20
C ILE A 86 1.11 7.05 9.12
N GLN A 87 0.30 7.93 9.73
CA GLN A 87 0.76 9.22 10.29
C GLN A 87 1.77 9.10 11.44
N ASN A 88 1.83 7.96 12.13
CA ASN A 88 2.64 7.81 13.34
C ASN A 88 4.01 7.16 13.11
N TYR A 89 4.28 6.59 11.93
CA TYR A 89 5.47 5.74 11.75
C TYR A 89 6.25 5.96 10.45
N LEU A 90 5.77 6.84 9.55
CA LEU A 90 6.47 7.20 8.30
C LEU A 90 6.66 8.72 8.19
N GLU A 91 7.82 9.12 7.68
CA GLU A 91 8.09 10.48 7.19
C GLU A 91 8.23 10.46 5.67
N VAL A 92 7.63 11.43 4.98
CA VAL A 92 7.82 11.63 3.54
C VAL A 92 9.25 12.06 3.26
N VAL A 93 9.89 11.42 2.29
CA VAL A 93 11.20 11.82 1.77
C VAL A 93 10.94 12.73 0.58
N VAL A 94 11.29 14.01 0.72
CA VAL A 94 11.27 15.01 -0.37
C VAL A 94 12.64 15.09 -1.02
#